data_AF-A0A1U7HU73-F1
#
_entry.id   AF-A0A1U7HU73-F1
#
_cell.length_a   1.000
_cell.length_b   1.000
_cell.length_c   1.000
_cell.angle_alpha   90.00
_cell.angle_beta   90.00
_cell.angle_gamma   90.00
#
_symmetry.space_group_name_H-M   'P 1'
#
loop_
_entity.id
_entity.type
_entity.pdbx_description
1 polymer ?
#
loop_
_entity_poly.entity_id
_entity_poly.type
_entity_poly.pdbx_seq_one_letter_code
_entity_poly.pdbx_strand_id
1 'polypeptide(L)'
;MKLSRNILQQILEIAAEKGEAGFEEKDISHLFGDEYDLVFHLDYLNEKGLITGEFTPGAYAAFAIVPEPIHFIRGKITTKGQQYLQGLRQSDEAVTKG
;
A
#
# COMPACT_ATOMS: atom_id res chain seq x y z
N MET A 1 7.87 12.98 2.09
CA MET A 1 7.86 11.60 2.65
C MET A 1 8.88 10.75 1.91
N LYS A 2 9.37 9.69 2.53
CA LYS A 2 10.36 8.78 1.91
C LYS A 2 9.74 7.39 1.85
N LEU A 3 9.76 6.77 0.66
CA LEU A 3 9.30 5.39 0.51
C LEU A 3 10.13 4.46 1.40
N SER A 4 9.43 3.69 2.23
CA SER A 4 10.01 2.65 3.07
C SER A 4 9.74 1.28 2.47
N ARG A 5 10.81 0.60 2.03
CA ARG A 5 10.73 -0.77 1.51
C ARG A 5 10.06 -1.73 2.50
N ASN A 6 10.35 -1.57 3.80
CA ASN A 6 9.76 -2.40 4.86
C ASN A 6 8.24 -2.20 4.95
N ILE A 7 7.78 -0.95 4.86
CA ILE A 7 6.34 -0.64 4.87
C ILE A 7 5.65 -1.22 3.63
N LEU A 8 6.25 -1.05 2.45
CA LEU A 8 5.70 -1.61 1.20
C LEU A 8 5.58 -3.14 1.28
N GLN A 9 6.58 -3.81 1.86
CA GLN A 9 6.54 -5.25 2.09
C GLN A 9 5.40 -5.63 3.04
N GLN A 10 5.29 -5.00 4.20
CA GLN A 10 4.26 -5.33 5.19
C GLN A 10 2.85 -5.12 4.63
N ILE A 11 2.60 -4.04 3.86
CA ILE A 11 1.31 -3.85 3.18
C ILE A 11 1.02 -5.02 2.23
N LEU A 12 2.00 -5.41 1.40
CA LEU A 12 1.83 -6.49 0.45
C LEU A 12 1.64 -7.84 1.13
N GLU A 13 2.25 -8.06 2.29
CA GLU A 13 2.05 -9.28 3.09
C GLU A 13 0.62 -9.36 3.62
N ILE A 14 0.13 -8.28 4.23
CA ILE A 14 -1.26 -8.17 4.69
C ILE A 14 -2.23 -8.35 3.51
N ALA A 15 -1.97 -7.69 2.39
CA ALA A 15 -2.79 -7.82 1.19
C ALA A 15 -2.79 -9.26 0.63
N ALA A 16 -1.65 -9.96 0.70
CA ALA A 16 -1.54 -11.35 0.28
C ALA A 16 -2.26 -12.32 1.22
N GLU A 17 -2.20 -12.09 2.53
CA GLU A 17 -2.92 -12.87 3.54
C GLU A 17 -4.44 -12.76 3.39
N LYS A 18 -4.93 -11.56 3.04
CA LYS A 18 -6.36 -11.32 2.79
C LYS A 18 -6.83 -11.83 1.43
N GLY A 19 -5.92 -11.90 0.45
CA GLY A 19 -6.17 -12.49 -0.87
C GLY A 19 -7.37 -11.86 -1.58
N GLU A 20 -8.34 -12.68 -1.98
CA GLU A 20 -9.54 -12.25 -2.72
C GLU A 20 -10.48 -11.34 -1.90
N ALA A 21 -10.46 -11.43 -0.57
CA ALA A 21 -11.31 -10.61 0.29
C ALA A 21 -10.86 -9.13 0.31
N GLY A 22 -9.59 -8.87 -0.01
CA GLY A 22 -9.00 -7.54 0.09
C GLY A 22 -8.71 -7.11 1.53
N PHE A 23 -7.92 -6.05 1.66
CA PHE A 23 -7.53 -5.43 2.93
C PHE A 23 -8.12 -4.03 3.02
N GLU A 24 -8.41 -3.58 4.24
CA GLU A 24 -8.96 -2.26 4.54
C GLU A 24 -7.94 -1.43 5.33
N GLU A 25 -8.20 -0.13 5.50
CA GLU A 25 -7.34 0.76 6.28
C GLU A 25 -7.05 0.22 7.68
N LYS A 26 -8.07 -0.33 8.36
CA LYS A 26 -7.90 -0.90 9.71
C LYS A 26 -6.89 -2.04 9.78
N ASP A 27 -6.66 -2.74 8.67
CA ASP A 27 -5.70 -3.85 8.62
C ASP A 27 -4.26 -3.33 8.56
N ILE A 28 -4.03 -2.08 8.17
CA ILE A 28 -2.69 -1.52 7.90
C ILE A 28 -2.40 -0.23 8.66
N SER A 29 -3.40 0.43 9.26
CA SER A 29 -3.25 1.72 9.94
C SER A 29 -2.24 1.67 11.08
N HIS A 30 -2.13 0.51 11.76
CA HIS A 30 -1.15 0.27 12.81
C HIS A 30 0.31 0.29 12.35
N LEU A 31 0.56 0.18 11.04
CA LEU A 31 1.90 0.29 10.45
C LEU A 31 2.39 1.75 10.37
N PHE A 32 1.49 2.71 10.59
CA PHE A 32 1.73 4.13 10.36
C PHE A 32 1.45 4.93 11.63
N GLY A 33 2.31 5.93 11.89
CA GLY A 33 2.04 6.96 12.91
C GLY A 33 1.31 8.18 12.36
N ASP A 34 1.24 8.33 11.04
CA ASP A 34 0.65 9.46 10.32
C ASP A 34 -0.11 8.94 9.09
N GLU A 35 -1.35 9.40 8.93
CA GLU A 35 -2.28 9.03 7.85
C GLU A 35 -1.78 9.47 6.47
N TYR A 36 -1.07 10.60 6.38
CA TYR A 36 -0.51 11.05 5.10
C TYR A 36 0.58 10.09 4.59
N ASP A 37 1.31 9.43 5.49
CA ASP A 37 2.37 8.48 5.13
C ASP A 37 1.77 7.17 4.60
N LEU A 38 0.64 6.75 5.16
CA LEU A 38 -0.16 5.63 4.68
C LEU A 38 -0.58 5.83 3.22
N VAL A 39 -1.24 6.95 2.93
CA VAL A 39 -1.76 7.24 1.58
C VAL A 39 -0.62 7.32 0.57
N PHE A 40 0.51 7.94 0.93
CA PHE A 40 1.69 8.04 0.06
C PHE A 40 2.24 6.66 -0.37
N HIS A 41 2.30 5.69 0.56
CA HIS A 41 2.78 4.33 0.24
C HIS A 41 1.77 3.54 -0.59
N LEU A 42 0.48 3.68 -0.28
CA LEU A 42 -0.59 2.99 -1.01
C LEU A 42 -0.75 3.52 -2.43
N ASP A 43 -0.64 4.84 -2.62
CA ASP A 43 -0.68 5.47 -3.93
C ASP A 43 0.46 4.94 -4.80
N TYR A 44 1.69 4.88 -4.28
CA TYR A 44 2.81 4.27 -4.98
C TYR A 44 2.54 2.81 -5.38
N LEU A 45 2.02 1.98 -4.48
CA LEU A 45 1.70 0.57 -4.79
C LEU A 45 0.62 0.46 -5.87
N ASN A 46 -0.38 1.35 -5.84
CA ASN A 46 -1.48 1.40 -6.78
C ASN A 46 -1.02 1.89 -8.17
N GLU A 47 -0.24 2.98 -8.24
CA GLU A 47 0.36 3.49 -9.47
C GLU A 47 1.27 2.46 -10.15
N LYS A 48 2.00 1.66 -9.35
CA LYS A 48 2.83 0.56 -9.88
C LYS A 48 2.03 -0.68 -10.27
N GLY A 49 0.71 -0.71 -10.01
CA GLY A 49 -0.18 -1.84 -10.26
C GLY A 49 0.15 -3.06 -9.39
N LEU A 50 0.79 -2.86 -8.24
CA LEU A 50 1.08 -3.92 -7.27
C LEU A 50 -0.15 -4.24 -6.41
N ILE A 51 -0.99 -3.23 -6.20
CA ILE A 51 -2.33 -3.39 -5.65
C ILE A 51 -3.34 -2.73 -6.58
N THR A 52 -4.61 -3.08 -6.43
CA THR A 52 -5.74 -2.23 -6.82
C THR A 52 -6.29 -1.60 -5.55
N GLY A 53 -6.24 -0.28 -5.43
CA GLY A 53 -6.75 0.47 -4.27
C GLY A 53 -7.97 1.31 -4.62
N GLU A 54 -8.97 1.26 -3.76
CA GLU A 54 -10.09 2.21 -3.74
C GLU A 54 -9.82 3.25 -2.66
N PHE A 55 -9.87 4.52 -3.03
CA PHE A 55 -9.67 5.65 -2.14
C PHE A 55 -10.94 6.50 -2.14
N THR A 56 -11.21 7.22 -1.05
CA THR A 56 -12.28 8.22 -1.05
C THR A 56 -11.98 9.26 -2.13
N PRO A 57 -13.02 9.81 -2.78
CA PRO A 57 -12.86 10.87 -3.76
C PRO A 57 -12.47 12.19 -3.08
N GLY A 58 -11.24 12.27 -2.57
CA GLY A 58 -10.61 13.50 -2.09
C GLY A 58 -9.81 14.16 -3.22
N ALA A 59 -10.35 15.21 -3.82
CA ALA A 59 -9.60 16.29 -4.49
C ALA A 59 -8.56 15.96 -5.59
N TYR A 60 -8.78 14.97 -6.48
CA TYR A 60 -8.42 15.16 -7.91
C TYR A 60 -9.47 16.01 -8.66
N ALA A 61 -10.45 16.57 -7.95
CA ALA A 61 -11.35 17.58 -8.45
C ALA A 61 -10.68 18.96 -8.35
N ALA A 62 -10.26 19.50 -9.48
CA ALA A 62 -9.55 20.78 -9.66
C ALA A 62 -10.31 22.06 -9.17
N PHE A 63 -11.29 21.95 -8.27
CA PHE A 63 -12.19 23.05 -7.89
C PHE A 63 -12.60 23.11 -6.40
N ALA A 64 -12.03 22.28 -5.50
CA ALA A 64 -12.34 22.39 -4.07
C ALA A 64 -11.38 23.37 -3.35
N ILE A 65 -11.95 24.41 -2.72
CA ILE A 65 -11.23 25.50 -2.01
C ILE A 65 -10.53 25.01 -0.72
N VAL A 66 -10.85 23.80 -0.25
CA VAL A 66 -10.09 23.04 0.74
C VAL A 66 -10.07 21.59 0.28
N PRO A 67 -8.90 20.97 0.01
CA PRO A 67 -8.86 19.56 -0.36
C PRO A 67 -9.35 18.71 0.81
N GLU A 68 -10.40 17.92 0.59
CA GLU A 68 -10.78 16.88 1.55
C GLU A 68 -9.66 15.83 1.62
N PRO A 69 -9.34 15.32 2.83
CA PRO A 69 -8.33 14.28 2.98
C PRO A 69 -8.71 13.03 2.19
N ILE A 70 -7.74 12.51 1.43
CA ILE A 70 -7.86 11.23 0.72
C ILE A 70 -7.69 10.13 1.75
N HIS A 71 -8.64 9.20 1.81
CA HIS A 71 -8.61 8.04 2.70
C HIS A 71 -8.58 6.76 1.88
N PHE A 72 -7.91 5.75 2.40
CA PHE A 72 -7.93 4.43 1.78
C PHE A 72 -9.15 3.66 2.26
N ILE A 73 -9.95 3.13 1.33
CA ILE A 73 -11.15 2.36 1.68
C ILE A 73 -10.78 0.89 1.77
N ARG A 74 -10.30 0.34 0.66
CA ARG A 74 -9.92 -1.06 0.53
C ARG A 74 -8.98 -1.26 -0.63
N GLY A 75 -8.26 -2.37 -0.62
CA GLY A 75 -7.39 -2.75 -1.71
C GLY A 75 -7.22 -4.24 -1.82
N LYS A 76 -6.65 -4.66 -2.94
CA LYS A 76 -6.37 -6.07 -3.21
C LYS A 76 -5.01 -6.19 -3.87
N ILE A 77 -4.26 -7.22 -3.50
CA ILE A 77 -2.99 -7.52 -4.16
C ILE A 77 -3.23 -8.02 -5.59
N THR A 78 -2.43 -7.54 -6.53
CA THR A 78 -2.44 -8.06 -7.90
C THR A 78 -1.46 -9.22 -8.05
N THR A 79 -1.54 -9.97 -9.17
CA THR A 79 -0.51 -10.96 -9.53
C THR A 79 0.89 -10.33 -9.56
N LYS A 80 1.00 -9.08 -10.05
CA LYS A 80 2.26 -8.33 -10.09
C LYS A 80 2.75 -8.00 -8.66
N GLY A 81 1.83 -7.62 -7.77
CA GLY A 81 2.12 -7.41 -6.35
C GLY A 81 2.66 -8.67 -5.66
N GLN A 82 2.06 -9.82 -5.94
CA GLN A 82 2.52 -11.11 -5.41
C GLN A 82 3.93 -11.46 -5.89
N GLN A 83 4.21 -11.27 -7.18
CA GLN A 83 5.54 -11.48 -7.75
C GLN A 83 6.58 -10.54 -7.13
N TYR A 84 6.22 -9.27 -6.97
CA TYR A 84 7.10 -8.28 -6.33
C TYR A 84 7.40 -8.65 -4.87
N LEU A 85 6.38 -9.06 -4.11
CA LEU A 85 6.54 -9.53 -2.73
C LEU A 85 7.48 -10.73 -2.63
N GLN A 86 7.38 -11.69 -3.55
CA GLN A 86 8.33 -12.81 -3.60
C GLN A 86 9.77 -12.34 -3.82
N GLY A 87 9.99 -11.38 -4.71
CA GLY A 87 11.31 -10.79 -4.95
C GLY A 87 11.88 -10.05 -3.73
N LEU A 88 11.03 -9.38 -2.96
CA LEU A 88 11.42 -8.73 -1.70
C LEU A 88 11.91 -9.75 -0.67
N ARG A 89 11.14 -10.84 -0.48
CA ARG A 89 11.48 -11.91 0.48
C ARG A 89 12.81 -12.59 0.13
N GLN A 90 13.03 -12.90 -1.15
CA GLN A 90 14.29 -13.50 -1.61
C GLN A 90 15.50 -12.60 -1.39
N SER A 91 15.32 -11.28 -1.58
CA SER A 91 16.39 -10.31 -1.37
C SER A 91 16.80 -10.22 0.11
N ASP A 92 15.85 -10.37 1.04
CA ASP A 92 16.14 -10.34 2.48
C ASP A 92 16.77 -11.64 2.99
N GLU A 93 16.37 -12.79 2.44
CA GLU A 93 17.03 -14.08 2.70
C GLU A 93 18.49 -14.09 2.19
N ALA A 94 18.78 -13.41 1.07
CA ALA A 94 20.13 -13.29 0.54
C ALA A 94 21.04 -12.41 1.41
N VAL A 95 20.48 -11.37 2.05
CA VAL A 95 21.23 -10.46 2.94
C VAL A 95 21.48 -11.08 4.31
N THR A 96 20.62 -11.97 4.79
CA THR A 96 20.78 -12.64 6.10
C THR A 96 21.67 -13.89 6.05
N LYS A 97 21.94 -14.43 4.86
CA LYS A 97 22.78 -15.63 4.66
C LYS A 97 24.17 -15.35 4.06
N GLY A 98 24.51 -14.09 3.78
CA GLY A 98 25.81 -13.64 3.27
C GLY A 98 26.60 -12.88 4.33
#